data_AF-A0AAD9UU52-F1
#
_entry.id   AF-A0AAD9UU52-F1
#
_cell.length_a   1.000
_cell.length_b   1.000
_cell.length_c   1.000
_cell.angle_alpha   90.00
_cell.angle_beta   90.00
_cell.angle_gamma   90.00
#
_symmetry.space_group_name_H-M   'P 1'
#
loop_
_entity.id
_entity.type
_entity.pdbx_description
1 polymer ?
#
loop_
_entity_poly.entity_id
_entity_poly.type
_entity_poly.pdbx_seq_one_letter_code
_entity_poly.pdbx_strand_id
1 'polypeptide(L)'
;MASSRLITDSFPKTKKDRPINQKLLKEKTEDSNRRDAEPLKEPALNDQKQELGTDLQCLKEFDLDSEYGPCIGITRLERWERAEEYGLYPPKEIKEIILQHPNNTSYTEWCVLFVFG
;
A
#
# COMPACT_ATOMS: atom_id res chain seq x y z
N MET A 1 -51.80 9.71 -10.57
CA MET A 1 -50.54 10.36 -10.14
C MET A 1 -49.42 9.32 -10.27
N ALA A 2 -48.40 9.60 -11.07
CA ALA A 2 -47.31 8.65 -11.33
C ALA A 2 -46.27 8.72 -10.21
N SER A 3 -45.98 7.59 -9.57
CA SER A 3 -44.95 7.47 -8.54
C SER A 3 -43.56 7.49 -9.20
N SER A 4 -42.76 8.53 -8.94
CA SER A 4 -41.39 8.64 -9.44
C SER A 4 -40.49 7.64 -8.71
N ARG A 5 -40.04 6.59 -9.40
CA ARG A 5 -39.02 5.67 -8.88
C ARG A 5 -37.72 6.43 -8.69
N LEU A 6 -37.09 6.29 -7.52
CA LEU A 6 -35.78 6.88 -7.26
C LEU A 6 -34.70 5.97 -7.89
N ILE A 7 -33.56 6.55 -8.24
CA ILE A 7 -32.40 5.80 -8.78
C ILE A 7 -32.00 4.65 -7.84
N THR A 8 -32.23 4.82 -6.53
CA THR A 8 -31.92 3.84 -5.48
C THR A 8 -32.82 2.60 -5.48
N ASP A 9 -33.96 2.64 -6.16
CA ASP A 9 -34.90 1.51 -6.20
C ASP A 9 -34.54 0.47 -7.27
N SER A 10 -33.58 0.79 -8.15
CA SER A 10 -33.21 -0.08 -9.28
C SER A 10 -32.21 -1.18 -8.92
N PHE A 11 -31.56 -1.11 -7.75
CA PHE A 11 -30.53 -2.07 -7.37
C PHE A 11 -31.07 -3.15 -6.43
N PRO A 12 -30.90 -4.45 -6.73
CA PRO A 12 -31.33 -5.53 -5.86
C PRO A 12 -30.51 -5.56 -4.57
N LYS A 13 -31.17 -5.51 -3.41
CA LYS A 13 -30.54 -5.67 -2.09
C LYS A 13 -30.16 -7.14 -1.87
N THR A 14 -28.94 -7.52 -2.23
CA THR A 14 -28.40 -8.84 -1.87
C THR A 14 -27.81 -8.81 -0.45
N LYS A 15 -28.39 -9.56 0.48
CA LYS A 15 -27.77 -9.84 1.78
C LYS A 15 -26.65 -10.85 1.55
N LYS A 16 -25.39 -10.44 1.74
CA LYS A 16 -24.23 -11.34 1.71
C LYS A 16 -23.91 -11.75 3.14
N ASP A 17 -24.35 -12.94 3.53
CA ASP A 17 -23.95 -13.57 4.79
C ASP A 17 -22.45 -13.88 4.74
N ARG A 18 -21.68 -13.40 5.73
CA ARG A 18 -20.27 -13.73 5.90
C ARG A 18 -20.15 -14.94 6.84
N PRO A 19 -19.66 -16.11 6.39
CA PRO A 19 -19.38 -17.21 7.31
C PRO A 19 -18.11 -16.93 8.11
N ILE A 20 -18.29 -16.90 9.43
CA ILE A 20 -17.26 -16.86 10.46
C ILE A 20 -16.61 -18.25 10.54
N ASN A 21 -15.32 -18.37 10.20
CA ASN A 21 -14.57 -19.61 10.45
C ASN A 21 -13.72 -19.48 11.71
N GLN A 22 -14.16 -20.19 12.74
CA GLN A 22 -13.47 -20.39 14.00
C GLN A 22 -12.40 -21.49 13.86
N LYS A 23 -11.38 -21.36 14.73
CA LYS A 23 -10.12 -22.10 14.84
C LYS A 23 -10.27 -23.63 14.97
N LEU A 24 -9.28 -24.39 14.51
CA LEU A 24 -8.89 -25.65 15.14
C LEU A 24 -7.36 -25.87 15.05
N LEU A 25 -6.73 -25.97 16.21
CA LEU A 25 -5.34 -26.41 16.40
C LEU A 25 -5.21 -27.92 16.15
N LYS A 26 -4.08 -28.36 15.62
CA LYS A 26 -3.49 -29.66 15.97
C LYS A 26 -1.95 -29.62 15.90
N GLU A 27 -1.32 -30.00 17.00
CA GLU A 27 0.12 -29.99 17.29
C GLU A 27 0.91 -31.20 16.72
N LYS A 28 2.25 -30.99 16.69
CA LYS A 28 3.40 -31.90 16.98
C LYS A 28 3.71 -33.03 15.97
N THR A 29 4.95 -33.31 15.57
CA THR A 29 6.26 -33.51 16.29
C THR A 29 7.46 -33.34 15.32
N GLU A 30 8.59 -32.71 15.70
CA GLU A 30 9.96 -33.28 16.01
C GLU A 30 10.64 -33.98 14.80
N ASP A 31 11.90 -33.80 14.39
CA ASP A 31 13.19 -33.59 15.08
C ASP A 31 14.34 -33.27 14.05
N SER A 32 15.43 -32.66 14.54
CA SER A 32 16.84 -32.74 14.08
C SER A 32 17.29 -32.20 12.71
N ASN A 33 18.14 -31.16 12.71
CA ASN A 33 19.59 -31.35 12.50
C ASN A 33 20.39 -30.04 12.73
N ARG A 34 21.44 -30.16 13.55
CA ARG A 34 22.42 -29.14 13.91
C ARG A 34 23.44 -29.01 12.79
N ARG A 35 23.71 -27.79 12.31
CA ARG A 35 24.99 -27.47 11.67
C ARG A 35 25.39 -26.07 12.08
N ASP A 36 26.37 -26.05 12.97
CA ASP A 36 27.21 -24.90 13.27
C ASP A 36 27.89 -24.42 11.98
N ALA A 37 27.79 -23.13 11.67
CA ALA A 37 28.74 -22.44 10.82
C ALA A 37 28.74 -20.95 11.19
N GLU A 38 29.93 -20.48 11.49
CA GLU A 38 30.31 -19.16 12.00
C GLU A 38 29.80 -17.96 11.18
N PRO A 39 29.68 -16.78 11.81
CA PRO A 39 29.23 -15.55 11.16
C PRO A 39 30.34 -14.97 10.29
N LEU A 40 30.23 -15.12 8.97
CA LEU A 40 31.06 -14.36 8.04
C LEU A 40 30.49 -12.94 7.95
N LYS A 41 31.28 -11.98 8.45
CA LYS A 41 31.04 -10.54 8.32
C LYS A 41 31.08 -10.15 6.84
N GLU A 42 29.90 -9.96 6.25
CA GLU A 42 29.74 -9.32 4.95
C GLU A 42 29.96 -7.79 5.10
N PRO A 43 30.84 -7.16 4.32
CA PRO A 43 31.22 -5.76 4.48
C PRO A 43 30.18 -4.79 3.89
N ALA A 44 29.66 -3.88 4.73
CA ALA A 44 29.15 -2.54 4.40
C ALA A 44 28.21 -2.34 3.17
N LEU A 45 27.41 -3.34 2.78
CA LEU A 45 26.40 -3.24 1.70
C LEU A 45 24.94 -3.26 2.21
N ASN A 46 24.75 -3.31 3.52
CA ASN A 46 23.43 -3.50 4.14
C ASN A 46 22.65 -2.18 4.30
N ASP A 47 23.34 -1.04 4.44
CA ASP A 47 22.71 0.23 4.81
C ASP A 47 21.86 0.80 3.68
N GLN A 48 22.36 0.81 2.44
CA GLN A 48 21.61 1.32 1.28
C GLN A 48 20.37 0.49 0.95
N LYS A 49 20.44 -0.84 1.15
CA LYS A 49 19.30 -1.73 0.91
C LYS A 49 18.22 -1.59 1.99
N GLN A 50 18.63 -1.26 3.20
CA GLN A 50 17.70 -0.99 4.30
C GLN A 50 17.00 0.37 4.10
N GLU A 51 17.75 1.41 3.74
CA GLU A 51 17.23 2.76 3.44
C GLU A 51 16.24 2.73 2.26
N LEU A 52 16.57 2.03 1.18
CA LEU A 52 15.66 1.82 0.05
C LEU A 52 14.34 1.14 0.48
N GLY A 53 14.44 0.20 1.42
CA GLY A 53 13.29 -0.51 1.98
C GLY A 53 12.41 0.37 2.86
N THR A 54 13.00 1.30 3.61
CA THR A 54 12.26 2.26 4.44
C THR A 54 11.53 3.29 3.61
N ASP A 55 12.15 3.80 2.54
CA ASP A 55 11.53 4.81 1.68
C ASP A 55 10.28 4.27 0.98
N LEU A 56 10.39 3.08 0.39
CA LEU A 56 9.23 2.42 -0.21
C LEU A 56 8.12 2.14 0.82
N GLN A 57 8.47 1.92 2.08
CA GLN A 57 7.50 1.73 3.15
C GLN A 57 6.80 3.04 3.56
N CYS A 58 7.52 4.17 3.59
CA CYS A 58 6.91 5.48 3.79
C CYS A 58 5.95 5.83 2.65
N LEU A 59 6.38 5.59 1.40
CA LEU A 59 5.56 5.82 0.21
C LEU A 59 4.30 4.94 0.21
N LYS A 60 4.43 3.66 0.64
CA LYS A 60 3.31 2.74 0.85
C LYS A 60 2.26 3.30 1.80
N GLU A 61 2.73 3.80 2.94
CA GLU A 61 1.86 4.33 3.99
C GLU A 61 1.15 5.59 3.51
N PHE A 62 1.87 6.48 2.82
CA PHE A 62 1.27 7.63 2.15
C PHE A 62 0.16 7.22 1.18
N ASP A 63 0.40 6.23 0.30
CA ASP A 63 -0.59 5.77 -0.69
C ASP A 63 -1.88 5.18 -0.08
N LEU A 64 -1.78 4.64 1.14
CA LEU A 64 -2.92 4.09 1.89
C LEU A 64 -3.68 5.14 2.70
N ASP A 65 -3.06 6.29 2.96
CA ASP A 65 -3.65 7.35 3.73
C ASP A 65 -4.73 8.08 2.93
N SER A 66 -6.00 7.88 3.29
CA SER A 66 -7.13 8.49 2.62
C SER A 66 -7.26 10.01 2.83
N GLU A 67 -6.54 10.58 3.81
CA GLU A 67 -6.59 12.02 4.10
C GLU A 67 -6.14 12.84 2.88
N TYR A 68 -5.10 12.39 2.18
CA TYR A 68 -4.54 13.05 0.98
C TYR A 68 -5.33 12.80 -0.31
N GLY A 69 -6.52 12.20 -0.19
CA GLY A 69 -7.44 12.01 -1.30
C GLY A 69 -7.15 10.77 -2.16
N PRO A 70 -8.00 10.53 -3.18
CA PRO A 70 -7.95 9.32 -3.99
C PRO A 70 -6.65 9.24 -4.78
N CYS A 71 -6.04 8.06 -4.78
CA CYS A 71 -4.80 7.76 -5.49
C CYS A 71 -5.05 7.24 -6.92
N ILE A 72 -6.17 7.53 -7.56
CA ILE A 72 -6.57 6.83 -8.79
C ILE A 72 -6.12 7.58 -10.05
N GLY A 73 -5.28 6.93 -10.87
CA GLY A 73 -4.94 7.38 -12.22
C GLY A 73 -4.03 8.61 -12.26
N ILE A 74 -3.19 8.78 -11.24
CA ILE A 74 -2.25 9.89 -11.07
C ILE A 74 -0.93 9.34 -10.55
N THR A 75 0.17 10.06 -10.75
CA THR A 75 1.45 9.72 -10.12
C THR A 75 1.43 10.06 -8.62
N ARG A 76 2.37 9.48 -7.88
CA ARG A 76 2.53 9.79 -6.44
C ARG A 76 2.90 11.27 -6.21
N LEU A 77 3.65 11.87 -7.13
CA LEU A 77 3.99 13.31 -7.06
C LEU A 77 2.74 14.18 -7.26
N GLU A 78 1.94 13.90 -8.29
CA GLU A 78 0.70 14.64 -8.54
C GLU A 78 -0.30 14.52 -7.37
N ARG A 79 -0.35 13.36 -6.73
CA ARG A 79 -1.15 13.16 -5.52
C ARG A 79 -0.67 14.05 -4.37
N TRP A 80 0.65 14.10 -4.16
CA TRP A 80 1.27 14.94 -3.14
C TRP A 80 1.00 16.43 -3.40
N GLU A 81 1.18 16.89 -4.64
CA GLU A 81 0.95 18.31 -5.01
C GLU A 81 -0.51 18.72 -4.79
N ARG A 82 -1.46 17.86 -5.14
CA ARG A 82 -2.88 18.11 -4.90
C ARG A 82 -3.20 18.20 -3.41
N ALA A 83 -2.61 17.34 -2.60
CA ALA A 83 -2.80 17.39 -1.15
C ALA A 83 -2.22 18.69 -0.55
N GLU A 84 -1.08 19.17 -1.05
CA GLU A 84 -0.52 20.46 -0.68
C GLU A 84 -1.43 21.62 -1.12
N GLU A 85 -1.95 21.60 -2.34
CA GLU A 85 -2.88 22.61 -2.86
C GLU A 85 -4.18 22.70 -2.04
N TYR A 86 -4.67 21.57 -1.54
CA TYR A 86 -5.83 21.51 -0.65
C TYR A 86 -5.50 21.86 0.82
N GLY A 87 -4.26 22.18 1.13
CA GLY A 87 -3.86 22.55 2.49
C GLY A 87 -3.92 21.38 3.46
N LEU A 88 -3.69 20.15 2.99
CA LEU A 88 -3.63 18.94 3.81
C LEU A 88 -2.23 18.67 4.36
N TYR A 89 -1.25 19.52 4.05
CA TYR A 89 0.12 19.48 4.57
C TYR A 89 0.79 18.09 4.49
N PRO A 90 0.85 17.46 3.30
CA PRO A 90 1.48 16.16 3.15
C PRO A 90 2.97 16.21 3.57
N PRO A 91 3.55 15.09 4.08
CA PRO A 91 4.93 15.08 4.56
C PRO A 91 5.93 15.41 3.45
N LYS A 92 6.91 16.28 3.73
CA LYS A 92 7.88 16.74 2.71
C LYS A 92 8.82 15.63 2.26
N GLU A 93 9.16 14.72 3.18
CA GLU A 93 10.02 13.58 2.93
C GLU A 93 9.48 12.73 1.77
N ILE A 94 8.16 12.60 1.64
CA ILE A 94 7.52 11.87 0.54
C ILE A 94 7.88 12.49 -0.81
N LYS A 95 7.78 13.83 -0.93
CA LYS A 95 8.15 14.53 -2.16
C LYS A 95 9.63 14.35 -2.48
N GLU A 96 10.49 14.47 -1.47
CA GLU A 96 11.94 14.30 -1.62
C GLU A 96 12.30 12.90 -2.13
N ILE A 97 11.74 11.86 -1.51
CA ILE A 97 11.92 10.47 -1.92
C ILE A 97 11.48 10.27 -3.39
N ILE A 98 10.34 10.83 -3.80
CA ILE A 98 9.87 10.70 -5.19
C ILE A 98 10.82 11.40 -6.17
N LEU A 99 11.28 12.61 -5.84
CA LEU A 99 12.16 13.40 -6.70
C LEU A 99 13.58 12.82 -6.81
N GLN A 100 14.03 12.06 -5.81
CA GLN A 100 15.31 11.33 -5.88
C GLN A 100 15.25 10.15 -6.87
N HIS A 101 14.05 9.67 -7.23
CA HIS A 101 13.86 8.47 -8.04
C HIS A 101 12.92 8.68 -9.25
N PRO A 102 13.19 9.64 -10.15
CA PRO A 102 12.27 10.02 -11.23
C PRO A 102 12.06 8.93 -12.29
N ASN A 103 13.01 8.00 -12.44
CA ASN A 103 12.97 6.92 -13.42
C ASN A 103 12.58 5.57 -12.81
N ASN A 104 12.19 5.53 -11.53
CA ASN A 104 11.84 4.29 -10.86
C ASN A 104 10.33 4.20 -10.65
N THR A 105 9.69 3.32 -11.42
CA THR A 105 8.24 3.06 -11.36
C THR A 105 7.73 2.77 -9.95
N SER A 106 8.52 2.11 -9.09
CA SER A 106 8.10 1.80 -7.71
C SER A 106 7.95 3.06 -6.84
N TYR A 107 8.65 4.13 -7.21
CA TYR A 107 8.68 5.43 -6.54
C TYR A 107 7.71 6.44 -7.16
N THR A 108 7.33 6.27 -8.42
CA THR A 108 6.45 7.24 -9.11
C THR A 108 5.00 6.77 -9.29
N GLU A 109 4.74 5.47 -9.55
CA GLU A 109 3.47 5.01 -10.16
C GLU A 109 2.45 4.35 -9.23
N TRP A 110 2.67 4.34 -7.92
CA TRP A 110 1.95 3.42 -7.04
C TRP A 110 0.54 3.85 -6.61
N CYS A 111 -0.03 4.79 -7.36
CA CYS A 111 -1.37 5.29 -7.23
C CYS A 111 -2.27 4.49 -8.21
N VAL A 112 -2.50 3.23 -7.83
CA VAL A 112 -3.36 2.19 -8.44
C VAL A 112 -3.27 2.01 -9.97
N LEU A 113 -2.23 1.30 -10.41
CA LEU A 113 -2.24 0.58 -11.69
C LEU A 113 -3.25 -0.59 -11.65
N PHE A 114 -4.54 -0.28 -11.67
CA PHE A 114 -5.59 -1.22 -12.11
C PHE A 114 -6.73 -0.42 -12.77
N VAL A 115 -6.38 0.35 -13.80
CA VAL A 115 -7.37 0.81 -14.78
C VAL A 115 -7.59 -0.35 -15.75
N PHE A 116 -8.70 -1.07 -15.54
CA PHE A 116 -9.39 -2.00 -16.43
C PHE A 116 -8.65 -2.43 -17.72
N GLY A 117 -8.25 -3.71 -17.77
CA GLY A 117 -8.07 -4.48 -18.99
C GLY A 117 -9.06 -5.64 -19.03
#